data_AF-M0LL24-F1
#
_entry.id   AF-M0LL24-F1
#
_cell.length_a   1.000
_cell.length_b   1.000
_cell.length_c   1.000
_cell.angle_alpha   90.00
_cell.angle_beta   90.00
_cell.angle_gamma   90.00
#
_symmetry.space_group_name_H-M   'P 1'
#
loop_
_entity.id
_entity.type
_entity.pdbx_description
1 polymer ?
#
loop_
_entity_poly.entity_id
_entity_poly.type
_entity_poly.pdbx_seq_one_letter_code
_entity_poly.pdbx_strand_id
1 'polypeptide(L)'
;MTDSYRTVPGRGEARFEVRGSEFIGHVAPATTVEDAEAFVDAVSEEYADATHNVPAYRVRSDPFREYSSDDSEPSGSAGDPALNVLQQREVENVVAVVTRYYGGTNLGVGGLASAYSRAVKEGVDDAGIVEEVPHEQFTVTVAYDDSGSVRSLLESAGIEFEADYEAEVVFDARVPTTEGSELRDRIRSATSGRAAIELE
;
A
#
# COMPACT_ATOMS: atom_id res chain seq x y z
N MET A 1 -3.84 -19.29 -3.60
CA MET A 1 -4.26 -18.40 -2.49
C MET A 1 -3.84 -17.03 -2.94
N THR A 2 -4.79 -16.15 -3.24
CA THR A 2 -4.51 -14.82 -3.78
C THR A 2 -3.75 -14.03 -2.73
N ASP A 3 -2.65 -13.39 -3.11
CA ASP A 3 -1.84 -12.53 -2.24
C ASP A 3 -2.50 -11.15 -2.07
N SER A 4 -3.84 -11.17 -1.98
CA SER A 4 -4.65 -9.96 -1.86
C SER A 4 -4.42 -9.31 -0.51
N TYR A 5 -4.47 -7.99 -0.50
CA TYR A 5 -4.26 -7.19 0.70
C TYR A 5 -5.29 -6.07 0.74
N ARG A 6 -5.58 -5.58 1.95
CA ARG A 6 -6.50 -4.46 2.13
C ARG A 6 -5.70 -3.17 2.14
N THR A 7 -6.18 -2.15 1.46
CA THR A 7 -5.58 -0.81 1.46
C THR A 7 -6.64 0.27 1.42
N VAL A 8 -6.23 1.54 1.44
CA VAL A 8 -7.12 2.69 1.23
C VAL A 8 -7.02 3.14 -0.24
N PRO A 9 -8.14 3.42 -0.93
CA PRO A 9 -8.11 3.81 -2.34
C PRO A 9 -7.65 5.27 -2.55
N GLY A 10 -7.56 6.06 -1.48
CA GLY A 10 -7.25 7.48 -1.52
C GLY A 10 -7.02 8.06 -0.14
N ARG A 11 -6.96 9.40 -0.05
CA ARG A 11 -6.78 10.10 1.22
C ARG A 11 -8.07 10.07 2.06
N GLY A 12 -7.90 10.03 3.38
CA GLY A 12 -8.98 10.26 4.34
C GLY A 12 -8.51 11.09 5.53
N GLU A 13 -9.44 11.79 6.17
CA GLU A 13 -9.16 12.68 7.28
C GLU A 13 -10.16 12.52 8.43
N ALA A 14 -9.71 12.75 9.66
CA ALA A 14 -10.59 12.92 10.82
C ALA A 14 -10.11 14.04 11.72
N ARG A 15 -11.03 14.90 12.19
CA ARG A 15 -10.72 16.01 13.11
C ARG A 15 -11.65 16.02 14.31
N PHE A 16 -11.07 16.08 15.51
CA PHE A 16 -11.84 16.20 16.76
C PHE A 16 -11.03 16.80 17.90
N GLU A 17 -11.73 17.19 18.97
CA GLU A 17 -11.13 17.71 20.19
C GLU A 17 -11.34 16.77 21.38
N VAL A 18 -10.34 16.64 22.25
CA VAL A 18 -10.43 15.96 23.54
C VAL A 18 -9.79 16.84 24.61
N ARG A 19 -10.62 17.34 25.54
CA ARG A 19 -10.19 18.20 26.67
C ARG A 19 -9.32 19.39 26.20
N GLY A 20 -9.76 20.09 25.16
CA GLY A 20 -9.06 21.22 24.57
C GLY A 20 -7.92 20.85 23.63
N SER A 21 -7.45 19.60 23.60
CA SER A 21 -6.43 19.18 22.62
C SER A 21 -7.12 18.80 21.31
N GLU A 22 -6.66 19.36 20.20
CA GLU A 22 -7.14 19.02 18.87
C GLU A 22 -6.29 17.90 18.26
N PHE A 23 -6.96 16.97 17.58
CA PHE A 23 -6.35 15.88 16.83
C PHE A 23 -6.86 15.90 15.40
N ILE A 24 -5.95 15.76 14.45
CA ILE A 24 -6.23 15.63 13.02
C ILE A 24 -5.52 14.37 12.53
N GLY A 25 -6.28 13.36 12.12
CA GLY A 25 -5.75 12.11 11.56
C GLY A 25 -5.76 12.18 10.05
N HIS A 26 -4.59 12.11 9.42
CA HIS A 26 -4.42 12.04 7.98
C HIS A 26 -4.05 10.61 7.59
N VAL A 27 -4.72 10.06 6.57
CA VAL A 27 -4.46 8.72 6.05
C VAL A 27 -4.32 8.78 4.54
N ALA A 28 -3.38 8.02 3.97
CA ALA A 28 -3.17 7.94 2.53
C ALA A 28 -2.61 6.57 2.10
N PRO A 29 -2.80 6.16 0.84
CA PRO A 29 -2.08 5.01 0.30
C PRO A 29 -0.59 5.34 0.18
N ALA A 30 0.26 4.35 0.46
CA ALA A 30 1.71 4.43 0.32
C ALA A 30 2.24 3.06 -0.11
N THR A 31 2.67 2.95 -1.37
CA THR A 31 3.12 1.69 -1.96
C THR A 31 4.57 1.35 -1.66
N THR A 32 5.36 2.36 -1.32
CA THR A 32 6.77 2.25 -0.94
C THR A 32 7.03 2.93 0.39
N VAL A 33 8.20 2.65 1.00
CA VAL A 33 8.60 3.31 2.24
C VAL A 33 8.86 4.80 1.96
N GLU A 34 9.42 5.09 0.80
CA GLU A 34 9.64 6.45 0.30
C GLU A 34 8.32 7.22 0.15
N ASP A 35 7.26 6.61 -0.36
CA ASP A 35 5.93 7.24 -0.44
C ASP A 35 5.39 7.58 0.96
N ALA A 36 5.56 6.65 1.91
CA ALA A 36 5.12 6.85 3.29
C ALA A 36 5.89 7.99 3.96
N GLU A 37 7.23 8.00 3.84
CA GLU A 37 8.08 9.04 4.41
C GLU A 37 7.82 10.41 3.77
N ALA A 38 7.65 10.46 2.45
CA ALA A 38 7.28 11.70 1.76
C ALA A 38 5.93 12.26 2.22
N PHE A 39 4.95 11.39 2.52
CA PHE A 39 3.68 11.83 3.09
C PHE A 39 3.84 12.34 4.53
N VAL A 40 4.65 11.68 5.35
CA VAL A 40 4.97 12.13 6.71
C VAL A 40 5.61 13.52 6.68
N ASP A 41 6.58 13.72 5.80
CA ASP A 41 7.25 15.02 5.63
C ASP A 41 6.27 16.10 5.16
N ALA A 42 5.40 15.78 4.19
CA ALA A 42 4.40 16.72 3.68
C ALA A 42 3.42 17.18 4.78
N VAL A 43 2.89 16.25 5.59
CA VAL A 43 2.00 16.61 6.71
C VAL A 43 2.78 17.39 7.78
N SER A 44 4.02 17.00 8.07
CA SER A 44 4.85 17.70 9.05
C SER A 44 5.19 19.13 8.62
N GLU A 45 5.38 19.37 7.32
CA GLU A 45 5.58 20.72 6.77
C GLU A 45 4.28 21.54 6.80
N GLU A 46 3.15 20.94 6.43
CA GLU A 46 1.84 21.59 6.45
C GLU A 46 1.43 22.00 7.88
N TYR A 47 1.71 21.15 8.86
CA TYR A 47 1.38 21.33 10.27
C TYR A 47 2.64 21.54 11.13
N ALA A 48 3.57 22.37 10.64
CA ALA A 48 4.84 22.64 11.32
C ALA A 48 4.69 23.36 12.67
N ASP A 49 3.54 23.98 12.93
CA ASP A 49 3.20 24.64 14.20
C ASP A 49 2.47 23.73 15.20
N ALA A 50 2.20 22.48 14.83
CA ALA A 50 1.60 21.49 15.71
C ALA A 50 2.52 21.14 16.88
N THR A 51 1.92 20.62 17.94
CA THR A 51 2.68 20.11 19.09
C THR A 51 3.39 18.81 18.74
N HIS A 52 2.70 17.92 18.02
CA HIS A 52 3.22 16.63 17.56
C HIS A 52 2.61 16.27 16.21
N ASN A 53 3.38 15.63 15.35
CA ASN A 53 2.95 14.95 14.13
C ASN A 53 3.40 13.49 14.22
N VAL A 54 2.51 12.63 14.69
CA VAL A 54 2.81 11.23 15.04
C VAL A 54 2.58 10.33 13.84
N PRO A 55 3.63 9.73 13.24
CA PRO A 55 3.49 8.86 12.08
C PRO A 55 3.26 7.40 12.47
N ALA A 56 2.52 6.68 11.62
CA ALA A 56 2.45 5.22 11.60
C ALA A 56 2.19 4.72 10.17
N TYR A 57 2.88 3.68 9.72
CA TYR A 57 2.66 3.10 8.39
C TYR A 57 2.93 1.60 8.34
N ARG A 58 2.29 0.94 7.35
CA ARG A 58 2.47 -0.48 7.00
C ARG A 58 2.66 -0.57 5.50
N VAL A 59 3.82 -1.01 5.03
CA VAL A 59 4.19 -1.05 3.61
C VAL A 59 4.68 -2.45 3.22
N ARG A 60 4.19 -2.96 2.09
CA ARG A 60 4.57 -4.24 1.49
C ARG A 60 5.92 -4.17 0.77
N SER A 61 6.95 -3.72 1.48
CA SER A 61 8.34 -3.82 1.04
C SER A 61 8.89 -5.23 1.27
N ASP A 62 10.10 -5.52 0.77
CA ASP A 62 10.86 -6.72 1.13
C ASP A 62 12.08 -6.32 1.99
N PRO A 63 12.08 -6.59 3.32
CA PRO A 63 11.00 -7.20 4.12
C PRO A 63 9.81 -6.26 4.38
N PHE A 64 8.66 -6.82 4.76
CA PHE A 64 7.45 -6.05 5.12
C PHE A 64 7.78 -5.04 6.22
N ARG A 65 7.38 -3.78 6.02
CA ARG A 65 7.77 -2.67 6.90
C ARG A 65 6.59 -2.16 7.68
N GLU A 66 6.70 -2.23 9.00
CA GLU A 66 5.84 -1.52 9.93
C GLU A 66 6.67 -0.47 10.68
N TYR A 67 6.11 0.72 10.84
CA TYR A 67 6.76 1.82 11.53
C TYR A 67 5.75 2.63 12.32
N SER A 68 6.20 3.10 13.49
CA SER A 68 5.53 4.08 14.32
C SER A 68 6.59 4.92 15.05
N SER A 69 6.22 6.14 15.42
CA SER A 69 6.99 6.98 16.33
C SER A 69 6.02 7.73 17.23
N ASP A 70 6.36 7.92 18.51
CA ASP A 70 5.57 8.75 19.42
C ASP A 70 5.81 10.26 19.18
N ASP A 71 6.77 10.66 18.33
CA ASP A 71 7.10 12.08 18.05
C ASP A 71 7.21 12.96 19.32
N SER A 72 7.96 12.49 20.31
CA SER A 72 8.12 13.16 21.62
C SER A 72 6.90 13.16 22.54
N GLU A 73 5.78 12.53 22.15
CA GLU A 73 4.74 12.13 23.11
C GLU A 73 5.30 11.13 24.14
N PRO A 74 4.62 10.95 25.28
CA PRO A 74 4.97 9.90 26.22
C PRO A 74 5.05 8.53 25.54
N SER A 75 6.08 7.75 25.87
CA SER A 75 6.35 6.46 25.23
C SER A 75 5.14 5.51 25.28
N GLY A 76 4.82 4.93 24.12
CA GLY A 76 3.72 3.98 23.93
C GLY A 76 2.33 4.61 23.97
N SER A 77 2.23 5.94 23.91
CA SER A 77 0.95 6.66 24.02
C SER A 77 0.39 7.16 22.69
N ALA A 78 1.16 7.12 21.60
CA ALA A 78 0.75 7.69 20.33
C ALA A 78 1.03 6.78 19.12
N GLY A 79 2.30 6.53 18.81
CA GLY A 79 2.71 5.82 17.60
C GLY A 79 2.20 4.38 17.57
N ASP A 80 2.41 3.62 18.64
CA ASP A 80 1.93 2.24 18.74
C ASP A 80 0.40 2.15 18.70
N PRO A 81 -0.37 2.96 19.47
CA PRO A 81 -1.83 3.05 19.31
C PRO A 81 -2.31 3.37 17.88
N ALA A 82 -1.60 4.20 17.13
CA ALA A 82 -1.90 4.50 15.73
C ALA A 82 -1.64 3.28 14.82
N LEU A 83 -0.46 2.67 14.93
CA LEU A 83 -0.07 1.48 14.15
C LEU A 83 -0.99 0.28 14.43
N ASN A 84 -1.36 0.06 15.69
CA ASN A 84 -2.25 -1.02 16.10
C ASN A 84 -3.60 -0.96 15.36
N VAL A 85 -4.10 0.22 15.00
CA VAL A 85 -5.35 0.34 14.24
C VAL A 85 -5.18 -0.18 12.81
N LEU A 86 -4.07 0.17 12.15
CA LEU A 86 -3.76 -0.31 10.80
C LEU A 86 -3.60 -1.84 10.81
N GLN A 87 -2.95 -2.39 11.84
CA GLN A 87 -2.77 -3.83 12.04
C GLN A 87 -4.10 -4.56 12.28
N GLN A 88 -4.93 -4.07 13.21
CA GLN A 88 -6.22 -4.70 13.53
C GLN A 88 -7.21 -4.65 12.37
N ARG A 89 -7.09 -3.64 11.51
CA ARG A 89 -7.89 -3.52 10.29
C ARG A 89 -7.26 -4.24 9.09
N GLU A 90 -6.09 -4.83 9.27
CA GLU A 90 -5.33 -5.56 8.24
C GLU A 90 -5.04 -4.69 7.00
N VAL A 91 -4.89 -3.38 7.18
CA VAL A 91 -4.65 -2.42 6.08
C VAL A 91 -3.16 -2.24 5.87
N GLU A 92 -2.70 -2.48 4.65
CA GLU A 92 -1.31 -2.44 4.18
C GLU A 92 -1.17 -1.43 3.04
N ASN A 93 0.08 -1.10 2.67
CA ASN A 93 0.42 0.00 1.76
C ASN A 93 -0.29 1.29 2.14
N VAL A 94 -0.16 1.66 3.40
CA VAL A 94 -0.89 2.78 4.01
C VAL A 94 0.01 3.53 4.98
N VAL A 95 -0.14 4.84 4.99
CA VAL A 95 0.50 5.76 5.94
C VAL A 95 -0.58 6.57 6.65
N ALA A 96 -0.37 6.79 7.94
CA ALA A 96 -1.15 7.69 8.76
C ALA A 96 -0.23 8.67 9.49
N VAL A 97 -0.67 9.92 9.62
CA VAL A 97 -0.04 10.93 10.48
C VAL A 97 -1.13 11.54 11.33
N VAL A 98 -0.94 11.56 12.64
CA VAL A 98 -1.85 12.23 13.55
C VAL A 98 -1.20 13.51 14.06
N THR A 99 -1.71 14.64 13.61
CA THR A 99 -1.34 15.97 14.06
C THR A 99 -2.09 16.29 15.34
N ARG A 100 -1.37 16.80 16.35
CA ARG A 100 -1.94 17.19 17.63
C ARG A 100 -1.56 18.63 18.00
N TYR A 101 -2.55 19.41 18.41
CA TYR A 101 -2.36 20.67 19.10
C TYR A 101 -2.71 20.53 20.59
N TYR A 102 -1.76 20.83 21.48
CA TYR A 102 -1.97 20.69 22.92
C TYR A 102 -2.93 21.75 23.49
N GLY A 103 -3.96 21.28 24.20
CA GLY A 103 -5.03 22.11 24.75
C GLY A 103 -4.86 22.65 26.16
N GLY A 104 -3.68 22.52 26.77
CA GLY A 104 -3.46 22.96 28.16
C GLY A 104 -3.89 21.95 29.24
N THR A 105 -4.58 20.86 28.89
CA THR A 105 -4.96 19.78 29.81
C THR A 105 -4.32 18.45 29.42
N ASN A 106 -3.60 17.84 30.36
CA ASN A 106 -3.00 16.52 30.16
C ASN A 106 -4.07 15.41 30.05
N LEU A 107 -3.96 14.59 29.01
CA LEU A 107 -4.84 13.44 28.78
C LEU A 107 -4.37 12.17 29.52
N GLY A 108 -3.08 12.10 29.87
CA GLY A 108 -2.44 10.88 30.34
C GLY A 108 -2.28 9.83 29.24
N VAL A 109 -1.44 8.81 29.46
CA VAL A 109 -1.08 7.80 28.45
C VAL A 109 -2.30 7.11 27.82
N GLY A 110 -3.25 6.65 28.64
CA GLY A 110 -4.45 5.97 28.12
C GLY A 110 -5.39 6.90 27.33
N GLY A 111 -5.45 8.18 27.71
CA GLY A 111 -6.24 9.18 26.99
C GLY A 111 -5.64 9.53 25.64
N LEU A 112 -4.30 9.67 25.58
CA LEU A 112 -3.56 9.84 24.33
C LEU A 112 -3.73 8.63 23.42
N ALA A 113 -3.50 7.43 23.93
CA ALA A 113 -3.61 6.20 23.14
C ALA A 113 -5.01 6.08 22.51
N SER A 114 -6.06 6.39 23.28
CA SER A 114 -7.43 6.38 22.77
C SER A 114 -7.67 7.43 21.68
N ALA A 115 -7.08 8.63 21.81
CA ALA A 115 -7.23 9.70 20.82
C ALA A 115 -6.46 9.37 19.53
N TYR A 116 -5.21 8.93 19.61
CA TYR A 116 -4.41 8.54 18.46
C TYR A 116 -5.04 7.37 17.69
N SER A 117 -5.49 6.32 18.39
CA SER A 117 -6.22 5.23 17.75
C SER A 117 -7.52 5.73 17.10
N ARG A 118 -8.25 6.65 17.74
CA ARG A 118 -9.47 7.22 17.16
C ARG A 118 -9.20 7.98 15.87
N ALA A 119 -8.16 8.82 15.84
CA ALA A 119 -7.80 9.61 14.66
C ALA A 119 -7.49 8.74 13.45
N VAL A 120 -6.66 7.70 13.62
CA VAL A 120 -6.37 6.75 12.53
C VAL A 120 -7.61 5.96 12.14
N LYS A 121 -8.41 5.50 13.12
CA LYS A 121 -9.65 4.76 12.85
C LYS A 121 -10.61 5.57 11.99
N GLU A 122 -10.90 6.80 12.39
CA GLU A 122 -11.85 7.66 11.68
C GLU A 122 -11.28 8.10 10.32
N GLY A 123 -9.97 8.35 10.21
CA GLY A 123 -9.33 8.66 8.93
C GLY A 123 -9.36 7.49 7.93
N VAL A 124 -9.18 6.25 8.40
CA VAL A 124 -9.38 5.04 7.57
C VAL A 124 -10.86 4.85 7.22
N ASP A 125 -11.78 5.12 8.15
CA ASP A 125 -13.22 5.04 7.87
C ASP A 125 -13.65 6.04 6.78
N ASP A 126 -13.07 7.25 6.79
CA ASP A 126 -13.28 8.29 5.78
C ASP A 126 -12.67 7.92 4.41
N ALA A 127 -11.43 7.41 4.39
CA ALA A 127 -10.78 6.95 3.15
C ALA A 127 -11.48 5.75 2.51
N GLY A 128 -12.14 4.91 3.32
CA GLY A 128 -12.66 3.61 2.92
C GLY A 128 -11.56 2.55 2.78
N ILE A 129 -11.97 1.29 2.58
CA ILE A 129 -11.04 0.17 2.41
C ILE A 129 -11.41 -0.61 1.15
N VAL A 130 -10.40 -0.95 0.35
CA VAL A 130 -10.49 -1.82 -0.84
C VAL A 130 -9.59 -3.04 -0.68
N GLU A 131 -9.90 -4.13 -1.39
CA GLU A 131 -8.98 -5.26 -1.58
C GLU A 131 -8.25 -5.10 -2.90
N GLU A 132 -6.92 -5.19 -2.85
CA GLU A 132 -6.02 -5.13 -3.99
C GLU A 132 -5.36 -6.49 -4.22
N VAL A 133 -5.16 -6.85 -5.49
CA VAL A 133 -4.39 -8.03 -5.89
C VAL A 133 -3.08 -7.54 -6.50
N PRO A 134 -1.90 -7.91 -5.95
CA PRO A 134 -0.63 -7.52 -6.54
C PRO A 134 -0.47 -8.18 -7.90
N HIS A 135 -0.04 -7.38 -8.88
CA HIS A 135 0.27 -7.85 -10.22
C HIS A 135 1.75 -7.62 -10.51
N GLU A 136 2.36 -8.56 -11.23
CA GLU A 136 3.65 -8.37 -11.90
C GLU A 136 3.42 -8.18 -13.40
N GLN A 137 4.35 -7.49 -14.05
CA GLN A 137 4.37 -7.34 -15.50
C GLN A 137 5.57 -8.10 -16.07
N PHE A 138 5.36 -8.68 -17.25
CA PHE A 138 6.42 -9.34 -17.97
C PHE A 138 6.15 -9.31 -19.47
N THR A 139 7.23 -9.25 -20.23
CA THR A 139 7.20 -9.27 -21.68
C THR A 139 7.50 -10.67 -22.20
N VAL A 140 6.79 -11.10 -23.24
CA VAL A 140 7.02 -12.37 -23.95
C VAL A 140 7.27 -12.08 -25.42
N THR A 141 8.48 -12.40 -25.89
CA THR A 141 8.86 -12.26 -27.30
C THR A 141 8.94 -13.63 -27.96
N VAL A 142 8.21 -13.81 -29.06
CA VAL A 142 8.13 -15.06 -29.81
C VAL A 142 8.07 -14.85 -31.32
N ALA A 143 8.54 -15.83 -32.08
CA ALA A 143 8.28 -15.92 -33.50
C ALA A 143 6.78 -16.13 -33.79
N TYR A 144 6.35 -15.79 -35.00
CA TYR A 144 4.95 -15.91 -35.44
C TYR A 144 4.36 -17.31 -35.27
N ASP A 145 5.17 -18.37 -35.47
CA ASP A 145 4.73 -19.77 -35.31
C ASP A 145 4.27 -20.10 -33.88
N ASP A 146 4.82 -19.42 -32.87
CA ASP A 146 4.49 -19.62 -31.45
C ASP A 146 3.47 -18.59 -30.92
N SER A 147 3.25 -17.48 -31.65
CA SER A 147 2.40 -16.36 -31.22
C SER A 147 0.96 -16.75 -30.89
N GLY A 148 0.35 -17.66 -31.66
CA GLY A 148 -1.01 -18.14 -31.42
C GLY A 148 -1.13 -18.94 -30.12
N SER A 149 -0.11 -19.73 -29.80
CA SER A 149 -0.06 -20.52 -28.56
C SER A 149 0.06 -19.61 -27.33
N VAL A 150 0.93 -18.61 -27.39
CA VAL A 150 1.10 -17.63 -26.29
C VAL A 150 -0.19 -16.83 -26.08
N ARG A 151 -0.77 -16.26 -27.14
CA ARG A 151 -2.04 -15.54 -27.08
C ARG A 151 -3.13 -16.39 -26.45
N SER A 152 -3.31 -17.64 -26.92
CA SER A 152 -4.33 -18.54 -26.40
C SER A 152 -4.14 -18.84 -24.92
N LEU A 153 -2.89 -18.96 -24.44
CA LEU A 153 -2.61 -19.16 -23.02
C LEU A 153 -3.02 -17.93 -22.18
N LEU A 154 -2.61 -16.73 -22.60
CA LEU A 154 -2.96 -15.47 -21.93
C LEU A 154 -4.48 -15.27 -21.88
N GLU A 155 -5.17 -15.45 -23.01
CA GLU A 155 -6.63 -15.35 -23.10
C GLU A 155 -7.33 -16.40 -22.23
N SER A 156 -6.86 -17.66 -22.24
CA SER A 156 -7.45 -18.74 -21.43
C SER A 156 -7.28 -18.53 -19.93
N ALA A 157 -6.24 -17.80 -19.53
CA ALA A 157 -5.95 -17.44 -18.15
C ALA A 157 -6.63 -16.12 -17.74
N GLY A 158 -7.34 -15.44 -18.65
CA GLY A 158 -8.00 -14.16 -18.37
C GLY A 158 -7.02 -13.02 -18.10
N ILE A 159 -5.80 -13.12 -18.62
CA ILE A 159 -4.73 -12.14 -18.40
C ILE A 159 -4.92 -10.96 -19.34
N GLU A 160 -4.78 -9.75 -18.79
CA GLU A 160 -4.72 -8.52 -19.58
C GLU A 160 -3.35 -8.43 -20.26
N PHE A 161 -3.34 -8.18 -21.57
CA PHE A 161 -2.11 -8.02 -22.33
C PHE A 161 -2.27 -7.08 -23.52
N GLU A 162 -1.16 -6.45 -23.90
CA GLU A 162 -0.98 -5.77 -25.18
C GLU A 162 -0.12 -6.65 -26.11
N ALA A 163 -0.27 -6.48 -27.42
CA ALA A 163 0.45 -7.30 -28.39
C ALA A 163 0.91 -6.48 -29.60
N ASP A 164 2.22 -6.48 -29.82
CA ASP A 164 2.87 -5.82 -30.95
C ASP A 164 3.41 -6.84 -31.95
N TYR A 165 3.10 -6.61 -33.23
CA TYR A 165 3.42 -7.52 -34.33
C TYR A 165 4.40 -6.85 -35.29
N GLU A 166 5.69 -7.13 -35.12
CA GLU A 166 6.76 -6.59 -35.97
C GLU A 166 7.57 -7.73 -36.62
N ALA A 167 8.90 -7.75 -36.45
CA ALA A 167 9.74 -8.86 -36.89
C ALA A 167 9.48 -10.12 -36.06
N GLU A 168 9.23 -9.94 -34.77
CA GLU A 168 8.73 -10.93 -33.81
C GLU A 168 7.44 -10.39 -33.18
N VAL A 169 6.70 -11.26 -32.49
CA VAL A 169 5.50 -10.88 -31.75
C VAL A 169 5.87 -10.70 -30.28
N VAL A 170 5.53 -9.54 -29.75
CA VAL A 170 5.78 -9.16 -28.36
C VAL A 170 4.44 -9.07 -27.63
N PHE A 171 4.35 -9.69 -26.46
CA PHE A 171 3.20 -9.60 -25.57
C PHE A 171 3.62 -9.00 -24.23
N ASP A 172 3.03 -7.88 -23.86
CA ASP A 172 3.19 -7.27 -22.54
C ASP A 172 2.02 -7.68 -21.67
N ALA A 173 2.28 -8.52 -20.67
CA ALA A 173 1.25 -9.18 -19.87
C ALA A 173 1.28 -8.70 -18.42
N ARG A 174 0.09 -8.43 -17.86
CA ARG A 174 -0.09 -8.07 -16.44
C ARG A 174 -0.82 -9.20 -15.72
N VAL A 175 -0.14 -9.87 -14.81
CA VAL A 175 -0.61 -11.10 -14.14
C VAL A 175 -0.57 -10.95 -12.63
N PRO A 176 -1.52 -11.54 -11.87
CA PRO A 176 -1.36 -11.65 -10.43
C PRO A 176 -0.01 -12.29 -10.06
N THR A 177 0.73 -11.71 -9.12
CA THR A 177 2.08 -12.18 -8.74
C THR A 177 2.09 -13.66 -8.32
N THR A 178 0.99 -14.17 -7.78
CA THR A 178 0.84 -15.59 -7.40
C THR A 178 0.75 -16.56 -8.58
N GLU A 179 0.39 -16.06 -9.76
CA GLU A 179 0.11 -16.86 -10.95
C GLU A 179 1.20 -16.71 -12.02
N GLY A 180 2.00 -15.63 -11.98
CA GLY A 180 2.95 -15.34 -13.04
C GLY A 180 4.04 -16.38 -13.22
N SER A 181 4.55 -17.00 -12.14
CA SER A 181 5.52 -18.10 -12.28
C SER A 181 4.94 -19.29 -13.04
N GLU A 182 3.72 -19.72 -12.70
CA GLU A 182 3.06 -20.86 -13.35
C GLU A 182 2.74 -20.55 -14.81
N LEU A 183 2.25 -19.33 -15.09
CA LEU A 183 1.96 -18.88 -16.45
C LEU A 183 3.21 -18.85 -17.32
N ARG A 184 4.32 -18.29 -16.82
CA ARG A 184 5.61 -18.28 -17.54
C ARG A 184 6.10 -19.69 -17.85
N ASP A 185 5.95 -20.64 -16.93
CA ASP A 185 6.34 -22.03 -17.16
C ASP A 185 5.46 -22.73 -18.21
N ARG A 186 4.15 -22.45 -18.22
CA ARG A 186 3.23 -22.92 -19.25
C ARG A 186 3.59 -22.36 -20.63
N ILE A 187 3.92 -21.07 -20.71
CA ILE A 187 4.39 -20.42 -21.94
C ILE A 187 5.66 -21.09 -22.45
N ARG A 188 6.68 -21.25 -21.60
CA ARG A 188 7.92 -21.95 -21.97
C ARG A 188 7.66 -23.37 -22.47
N SER A 189 6.75 -24.10 -21.82
CA SER A 189 6.39 -25.46 -22.25
C SER A 189 5.75 -25.46 -23.65
N ALA A 190 4.78 -24.59 -23.89
CA ALA A 190 4.05 -24.50 -25.16
C ALA A 190 4.97 -24.10 -26.33
N THR A 191 5.96 -23.24 -26.09
CA THR A 191 6.92 -22.81 -27.12
C THR A 191 8.18 -23.68 -27.17
N SER A 192 8.21 -24.81 -26.46
CA SER A 192 9.42 -25.65 -26.31
C SER A 192 10.67 -24.86 -25.90
N GLY A 193 10.51 -23.83 -25.06
CA GLY A 193 11.57 -22.96 -24.56
C GLY A 193 12.00 -21.83 -25.50
N ARG A 194 11.35 -21.66 -26.68
CA ARG A 194 11.69 -20.60 -27.64
C ARG A 194 11.26 -19.20 -27.25
N ALA A 195 10.28 -19.04 -26.36
CA ALA A 195 9.86 -17.73 -25.87
C ALA A 195 10.95 -17.09 -25.01
N ALA A 196 11.33 -15.85 -25.35
CA ALA A 196 12.09 -14.99 -24.46
C ALA A 196 11.10 -14.32 -23.49
N ILE A 197 11.38 -14.40 -22.19
CA ILE A 197 10.52 -13.83 -21.14
C ILE A 197 11.36 -12.94 -20.24
N GLU A 198 10.94 -11.69 -20.08
CA GLU A 198 11.63 -10.66 -19.29
C GLU A 198 10.66 -10.10 -18.25
N LEU A 199 11.10 -10.02 -16.99
CA LEU A 199 10.32 -9.37 -15.91
C LEU A 199 10.67 -7.88 -15.91
N GLU A 200 9.66 -7.04 -15.69
CA GLU A 200 9.84 -5.59 -15.49
C GLU A 200 10.22 -5.24 -14.04
#